data_AF-A0A317WTE1-F1
#
_entry.id   AF-A0A317WTE1-F1
#
_cell.length_a   1.000
_cell.length_b   1.000
_cell.length_c   1.000
_cell.angle_alpha   90.00
_cell.angle_beta   90.00
_cell.angle_gamma   90.00
#
_symmetry.space_group_name_H-M   'P 1'
#
loop_
_entity.id
_entity.type
_entity.pdbx_description
1 polymer ?
#
loop_
_entity_poly.entity_id
_entity_poly.type
_entity_poly.pdbx_seq_one_letter_code
_entity_poly.pdbx_strand_id
1 'polypeptide(L)'
;MAQQPPSDQEAQQPPPPTLTNPRFTLELEFVSSLANPYYLSHLAVTYPNLLGVNKSGDDSDANIDSVDPDAQAFAAYLAYLYSYWKTPEYAQFLTHPGATLRALRLLQEETFRRDIIRPDVIENLAGTGITGEQGGGAAAETEGQEEEQPKTS
;
A
#
# COMPACT_ATOMS: atom_id res chain seq x y z
N MET A 1 -30.58 -23.28 24.18
CA MET A 1 -29.48 -22.70 23.38
C MET A 1 -29.49 -21.21 23.62
N ALA A 2 -28.65 -20.73 24.54
CA ALA A 2 -28.51 -19.31 24.81
C ALA A 2 -27.65 -18.70 23.69
N GLN A 3 -28.25 -17.88 22.84
CA GLN A 3 -27.48 -17.01 21.95
C GLN A 3 -26.92 -15.87 22.81
N GLN A 4 -25.59 -15.84 22.96
CA GLN A 4 -24.89 -14.70 23.52
C GLN A 4 -25.15 -13.46 22.66
N PRO A 5 -25.28 -12.26 23.25
CA PRO A 5 -25.32 -11.02 22.48
C PRO A 5 -24.00 -10.84 21.72
N PRO A 6 -24.02 -10.27 20.50
CA PRO A 6 -22.80 -9.96 19.76
C PRO A 6 -21.96 -9.01 20.60
N SER A 7 -20.74 -9.42 20.90
CA SER A 7 -19.81 -8.63 21.69
C SER A 7 -19.27 -7.51 20.80
N ASP A 8 -19.32 -6.25 21.26
CA ASP A 8 -18.68 -5.07 20.66
C ASP A 8 -17.14 -5.19 20.44
N GLN A 9 -16.56 -6.39 20.60
CA GLN A 9 -15.15 -6.72 20.40
C GLN A 9 -14.79 -7.13 18.95
N GLU A 10 -15.77 -7.40 18.07
CA GLU A 10 -15.49 -7.72 16.66
C GLU A 10 -14.93 -6.52 15.85
N ALA A 11 -15.04 -5.29 16.35
CA ALA A 11 -14.57 -4.10 15.64
C ALA A 11 -13.03 -3.96 15.58
N GLN A 12 -12.28 -4.71 16.41
CA GLN A 12 -10.83 -4.55 16.58
C GLN A 12 -9.99 -5.76 16.11
N GLN A 13 -10.62 -6.85 15.66
CA GLN A 13 -9.86 -7.98 15.12
C GLN A 13 -9.64 -7.84 13.60
N PRO A 14 -8.42 -8.12 13.10
CA PRO A 14 -8.16 -8.14 11.67
C PRO A 14 -9.12 -9.13 10.99
N PRO A 15 -9.79 -8.74 9.89
CA PRO A 15 -10.80 -9.58 9.28
C PRO A 15 -10.17 -10.90 8.82
N PRO A 16 -10.94 -12.01 8.84
CA PRO A 16 -10.46 -13.27 8.32
C PRO A 16 -10.08 -13.12 6.83
N PRO A 17 -9.05 -13.85 6.33
CA PRO A 17 -8.58 -13.82 4.94
C PRO A 17 -9.57 -14.49 3.98
N THR A 18 -10.80 -14.00 3.95
CA THR A 18 -11.89 -14.58 3.18
C THR A 18 -12.47 -13.51 2.27
N LEU A 19 -12.46 -13.77 0.96
CA LEU A 19 -13.08 -12.90 -0.06
C LEU A 19 -14.60 -12.74 0.09
N THR A 20 -15.22 -13.53 0.96
CA THR A 20 -16.62 -13.39 1.36
C THR A 20 -16.86 -12.24 2.34
N ASN A 21 -15.81 -11.72 2.99
CA ASN A 21 -15.93 -10.61 3.92
C ASN A 21 -15.79 -9.28 3.16
N PRO A 22 -16.81 -8.41 3.17
CA PRO A 22 -16.79 -7.18 2.37
C PRO A 22 -15.69 -6.21 2.80
N ARG A 23 -15.33 -6.19 4.10
CA ARG A 23 -14.24 -5.35 4.61
C ARG A 23 -12.89 -5.79 4.04
N PHE A 24 -12.64 -7.10 4.03
CA PHE A 24 -11.42 -7.65 3.45
C PHE A 24 -11.29 -7.29 1.97
N THR A 25 -12.36 -7.46 1.19
CA THR A 25 -12.35 -7.14 -0.24
C THR A 25 -12.13 -5.65 -0.50
N LEU A 26 -12.77 -4.77 0.25
CA LEU A 26 -12.55 -3.32 0.15
C LEU A 26 -11.12 -2.92 0.53
N GLU A 27 -10.60 -3.48 1.62
CA GLU A 27 -9.21 -3.25 2.05
C GLU A 27 -8.22 -3.76 0.99
N LEU A 28 -8.48 -4.92 0.39
CA LEU A 28 -7.66 -5.50 -0.68
C LEU A 28 -7.65 -4.61 -1.93
N GLU A 29 -8.82 -4.19 -2.41
CA GLU A 29 -8.93 -3.31 -3.58
C GLU A 29 -8.23 -1.97 -3.33
N PHE A 30 -8.45 -1.40 -2.16
CA PHE A 30 -7.77 -0.16 -1.76
C PHE A 30 -6.26 -0.34 -1.71
N VAL A 31 -5.75 -1.37 -1.05
CA VAL A 31 -4.31 -1.63 -0.92
C VAL A 31 -3.68 -1.98 -2.25
N SER A 32 -4.39 -2.70 -3.11
CA SER A 32 -3.98 -2.95 -4.49
C SER A 32 -3.87 -1.65 -5.29
N SER A 33 -4.80 -0.70 -5.11
CA SER A 33 -4.75 0.60 -5.79
C SER A 33 -3.54 1.45 -5.37
N LEU A 34 -3.01 1.28 -4.15
CA LEU A 34 -1.80 1.96 -3.69
C LEU A 34 -0.53 1.52 -4.43
N ALA A 35 -0.54 0.38 -5.13
CA ALA A 35 0.56 -0.01 -6.01
C ALA A 35 0.71 0.93 -7.21
N ASN A 36 -0.38 1.63 -7.60
CA ASN A 36 -0.36 2.58 -8.70
C ASN A 36 0.12 3.96 -8.21
N PRO A 37 1.29 4.46 -8.63
CA PRO A 37 1.84 5.72 -8.16
C PRO A 37 0.95 6.92 -8.55
N TYR A 38 0.24 6.86 -9.67
CA TYR A 38 -0.69 7.92 -10.09
C TYR A 38 -1.91 8.04 -9.18
N TYR A 39 -2.36 6.92 -8.60
CA TYR A 39 -3.45 6.95 -7.61
C TYR A 39 -3.01 7.68 -6.33
N LEU A 40 -1.76 7.48 -5.91
CA LEU A 40 -1.22 8.18 -4.75
C LEU A 40 -1.08 9.69 -4.99
N SER A 41 -0.68 10.08 -6.21
CA SER A 41 -0.70 11.50 -6.63
C SER A 41 -2.11 12.09 -6.56
N HIS A 42 -3.11 11.35 -7.08
CA HIS A 42 -4.50 11.75 -6.99
C HIS A 42 -4.97 11.91 -5.54
N LEU A 43 -4.65 10.98 -4.65
CA LEU A 43 -4.97 11.10 -3.21
C LEU A 43 -4.40 12.37 -2.59
N ALA A 44 -3.16 12.74 -2.92
CA ALA A 44 -2.53 13.93 -2.38
C ALA A 44 -3.15 15.24 -2.90
N VAL A 45 -3.62 15.26 -4.15
CA VAL A 45 -4.28 16.43 -4.75
C VAL A 45 -5.74 16.54 -4.28
N THR A 46 -6.46 15.42 -4.19
CA THR A 46 -7.89 15.40 -3.84
C THR A 46 -8.13 15.52 -2.34
N TYR A 47 -7.26 14.96 -1.50
CA TYR A 47 -7.39 14.95 -0.05
C TYR A 47 -6.14 15.49 0.67
N PRO A 48 -5.75 16.76 0.42
CA PRO A 48 -4.52 17.32 0.98
C PRO A 48 -4.56 17.45 2.51
N ASN A 49 -5.75 17.66 3.11
CA ASN A 49 -5.91 17.70 4.57
C ASN A 49 -5.80 16.30 5.19
N LEU A 50 -6.35 15.28 4.52
CA LEU A 50 -6.31 13.89 5.00
C LEU A 50 -4.87 13.33 5.05
N LEU A 51 -4.04 13.70 4.07
CA LEU A 51 -2.63 13.30 4.06
C LEU A 51 -1.75 14.21 4.94
N GLY A 52 -2.26 15.34 5.44
CA GLY A 52 -1.48 16.31 6.22
C GLY A 52 -0.54 17.17 5.37
N VAL A 53 -0.76 17.26 4.06
CA VAL A 53 0.12 17.99 3.11
C VAL A 53 0.10 19.50 3.35
N ASN A 54 -1.04 20.03 3.80
CA ASN A 54 -1.24 21.46 4.03
C ASN A 54 -0.61 21.99 5.33
N LYS A 55 0.16 21.18 6.06
CA LYS A 55 0.91 21.63 7.23
C LYS A 55 2.13 22.45 6.77
N SER A 56 1.88 23.65 6.24
CA SER A 56 2.89 24.67 5.96
C SER A 56 3.48 25.12 7.29
N GLY A 57 4.75 24.79 7.51
CA GLY A 57 5.45 25.10 8.75
C GLY A 57 5.47 26.59 9.05
N ASP A 58 5.10 26.93 10.27
CA ASP A 58 5.74 27.87 11.19
C ASP A 58 4.79 28.04 12.37
N ASP A 59 5.05 27.38 13.49
CA ASP A 59 4.86 27.99 14.81
C ASP A 59 5.39 27.04 15.89
N SER A 60 6.38 27.55 16.60
CA SER A 60 7.01 27.02 17.79
C SER A 60 6.08 27.05 19.02
N ASP A 61 4.82 26.65 18.85
CA ASP A 61 3.89 26.45 19.95
C ASP A 61 3.15 25.13 19.75
N ALA A 62 3.76 24.06 20.25
CA ALA A 62 3.26 22.70 20.17
C ALA A 62 2.02 22.53 21.05
N ASN A 63 0.88 23.07 20.61
CA ASN A 63 -0.40 22.55 21.08
C ASN A 63 -0.75 21.30 20.27
N ILE A 64 -0.59 20.15 20.94
CA ILE A 64 -0.91 18.80 20.45
C ILE A 64 -2.38 18.69 19.97
N ASP A 65 -3.25 19.62 20.37
CA ASP A 65 -4.70 19.62 20.07
C ASP A 65 -5.10 20.08 18.65
N SER A 66 -4.16 20.34 17.74
CA SER A 66 -4.46 20.82 16.37
C SER A 66 -4.08 19.85 15.25
N VAL A 67 -3.84 18.57 15.56
CA VAL A 67 -3.78 17.55 14.50
C VAL A 67 -5.20 17.28 14.04
N ASP A 68 -5.47 17.49 12.76
CA ASP A 68 -6.75 17.12 12.16
C ASP A 68 -7.04 15.64 12.49
N PRO A 69 -8.12 15.35 13.24
CA PRO A 69 -8.41 13.99 13.71
C PRO A 69 -8.52 13.00 12.55
N ASP A 70 -8.96 13.47 11.37
CA ASP A 70 -9.10 12.63 10.20
C ASP A 70 -7.73 12.24 9.61
N ALA A 71 -6.77 13.16 9.60
CA ALA A 71 -5.40 12.87 9.13
C ALA A 71 -4.69 11.89 10.07
N GLN A 72 -4.89 12.04 11.38
CA GLN A 72 -4.35 11.11 12.37
C GLN A 72 -4.99 9.73 12.25
N ALA A 73 -6.32 9.66 12.07
CA ALA A 73 -7.03 8.40 11.86
C ALA A 73 -6.58 7.70 10.57
N PHE A 74 -6.37 8.45 9.49
CA PHE A 74 -5.89 7.90 8.23
C PHE A 74 -4.46 7.35 8.34
N ALA A 75 -3.55 8.05 9.02
CA ALA A 75 -2.20 7.55 9.27
C ALA A 75 -2.22 6.26 10.12
N ALA A 76 -3.07 6.20 11.15
CA ALA A 76 -3.26 4.98 11.93
C ALA A 76 -3.83 3.83 11.09
N TYR A 77 -4.74 4.13 10.16
CA TYR A 77 -5.30 3.14 9.25
C TYR A 77 -4.25 2.59 8.27
N LEU A 78 -3.39 3.45 7.70
CA LEU A 78 -2.26 3.00 6.87
C LEU A 78 -1.28 2.12 7.65
N ALA A 79 -1.02 2.44 8.93
CA ALA A 79 -0.21 1.60 9.81
C ALA A 79 -0.82 0.22 10.04
N TYR A 80 -2.13 0.17 10.29
CA TYR A 80 -2.89 -1.07 10.37
C TYR A 80 -2.72 -1.89 9.08
N LEU A 81 -2.98 -1.29 7.91
CA LEU A 81 -2.85 -1.97 6.62
C LEU A 81 -1.43 -2.51 6.40
N TYR A 82 -0.39 -1.73 6.68
CA TYR A 82 0.99 -2.21 6.54
C TYR A 82 1.29 -3.42 7.43
N SER A 83 0.85 -3.40 8.69
CA SER A 83 1.08 -4.52 9.61
C SER A 83 0.32 -5.79 9.21
N TYR A 84 -0.91 -5.62 8.72
CA TYR A 84 -1.81 -6.69 8.32
C TYR A 84 -1.33 -7.35 7.03
N TRP A 85 -1.14 -6.58 5.96
CA TRP A 85 -0.77 -7.06 4.62
C TRP A 85 0.69 -7.51 4.51
N LYS A 86 1.55 -7.21 5.49
CA LYS A 86 2.93 -7.72 5.56
C LYS A 86 2.98 -9.21 5.91
N THR A 87 1.97 -9.75 6.56
CA THR A 87 1.97 -11.18 6.91
C THR A 87 1.70 -12.03 5.66
N PRO A 88 2.38 -13.19 5.52
CA PRO A 88 2.33 -13.99 4.29
C PRO A 88 0.93 -14.53 3.98
N GLU A 89 0.10 -14.73 5.00
CA GLU A 89 -1.27 -15.24 4.90
C GLU A 89 -2.20 -14.29 4.13
N TYR A 90 -1.99 -12.97 4.23
CA TYR A 90 -2.75 -11.97 3.47
C TYR A 90 -2.01 -11.49 2.22
N ALA A 91 -0.67 -11.42 2.27
CA ALA A 91 0.14 -10.97 1.15
C ALA A 91 -0.05 -11.79 -0.13
N GLN A 92 -0.43 -13.08 -0.01
CA GLN A 92 -0.72 -13.94 -1.16
C GLN A 92 -1.86 -13.45 -2.07
N PHE A 93 -2.76 -12.59 -1.56
CA PHE A 93 -3.85 -12.02 -2.35
C PHE A 93 -3.42 -10.77 -3.14
N LEU A 94 -2.22 -10.22 -2.88
CA LEU A 94 -1.71 -9.05 -3.58
C LEU A 94 -1.06 -9.47 -4.90
N THR A 95 -1.43 -8.81 -6.00
CA THR A 95 -0.79 -9.02 -7.30
C THR A 95 0.65 -8.49 -7.33
N HIS A 96 0.91 -7.39 -6.61
CA HIS A 96 2.21 -6.72 -6.58
C HIS A 96 2.65 -6.42 -5.14
N PRO A 97 2.95 -7.44 -4.32
CA PRO A 97 3.23 -7.26 -2.89
C PRO A 97 4.40 -6.30 -2.63
N GLY A 98 5.45 -6.34 -3.47
CA GLY A 98 6.60 -5.43 -3.33
C GLY A 98 6.24 -3.96 -3.53
N ALA A 99 5.51 -3.63 -4.61
CA ALA A 99 5.12 -2.26 -4.94
C ALA A 99 4.13 -1.71 -3.89
N THR A 100 3.13 -2.51 -3.52
CA THR A 100 2.13 -2.16 -2.51
C THR A 100 2.76 -1.90 -1.14
N LEU A 101 3.61 -2.81 -0.65
CA LEU A 101 4.25 -2.65 0.66
C LEU A 101 5.24 -1.48 0.66
N ARG A 102 5.92 -1.23 -0.46
CA ARG A 102 6.79 -0.05 -0.63
C ARG A 102 5.95 1.24 -0.55
N ALA A 103 4.84 1.31 -1.29
CA ALA A 103 3.94 2.46 -1.26
C ALA A 103 3.37 2.71 0.14
N LEU A 104 2.87 1.67 0.81
CA LEU A 104 2.38 1.76 2.19
C LEU A 104 3.45 2.25 3.15
N ARG A 105 4.70 1.75 3.03
CA ARG A 105 5.81 2.23 3.86
C ARG A 105 6.12 3.70 3.60
N LEU A 106 6.18 4.12 2.34
CA LEU A 106 6.48 5.51 1.98
C LEU A 106 5.36 6.46 2.43
N LEU A 107 4.10 6.07 2.31
CA LEU A 107 2.96 6.86 2.78
C LEU A 107 2.98 7.15 4.29
N GLN A 108 3.70 6.34 5.09
CA GLN A 108 3.87 6.65 6.52
C GLN A 108 4.72 7.90 6.74
N GLU A 109 5.68 8.15 5.85
CA GLU A 109 6.56 9.31 5.91
C GLU A 109 5.80 10.58 5.49
N GLU A 110 5.68 11.55 6.40
CA GLU A 110 5.00 12.82 6.15
C GLU A 110 5.67 13.63 5.02
N THR A 111 7.00 13.56 4.94
CA THR A 111 7.78 14.20 3.87
C THR A 111 7.39 13.66 2.50
N PHE A 112 7.25 12.34 2.37
CA PHE A 112 6.82 11.71 1.13
C PHE A 112 5.38 12.09 0.77
N ARG A 113 4.45 12.10 1.73
CA ARG A 113 3.06 12.54 1.50
C ARG A 113 2.99 13.95 0.93
N ARG A 114 3.88 14.84 1.37
CA ARG A 114 3.96 16.20 0.84
C ARG A 114 4.56 16.25 -0.56
N ASP A 115 5.58 15.44 -0.82
CA ASP A 115 6.35 15.51 -2.05
C ASP A 115 5.74 14.67 -3.20
N ILE A 116 4.79 13.77 -2.92
CA ILE A 116 4.14 12.89 -3.91
C ILE A 116 3.30 13.63 -4.97
N ILE A 117 2.97 14.90 -4.73
CA ILE A 117 2.34 15.79 -5.72
C ILE A 117 3.32 16.08 -6.87
N ARG A 118 4.63 15.97 -6.65
CA ARG A 118 5.64 16.25 -7.65
C ARG A 118 5.75 15.11 -8.68
N PRO A 119 5.78 15.42 -9.98
CA PRO A 119 5.87 14.41 -11.03
C PRO A 119 7.15 13.56 -10.93
N ASP A 120 8.29 14.16 -10.55
CA ASP A 120 9.57 13.44 -10.40
C ASP A 120 9.49 12.31 -9.35
N VAL A 121 8.73 12.54 -8.27
CA VAL A 121 8.54 11.55 -7.20
C VAL A 121 7.70 10.37 -7.70
N ILE A 122 6.69 10.65 -8.52
CA ILE A 122 5.84 9.64 -9.17
C ILE A 122 6.63 8.81 -10.17
N GLU A 123 7.47 9.43 -10.99
CA GLU A 123 8.32 8.72 -11.95
C GLU A 123 9.35 7.82 -11.26
N ASN A 124 9.96 8.29 -10.18
CA ASN A 124 10.86 7.49 -9.35
C ASN A 124 10.14 6.33 -8.65
N LEU A 125 8.87 6.48 -8.31
CA LEU A 125 8.05 5.42 -7.71
C LEU A 125 7.59 4.41 -8.76
N ALA A 126 7.21 4.87 -9.95
CA ALA A 126 6.82 4.06 -11.11
C ALA A 126 7.96 3.22 -11.69
N GLY A 127 9.21 3.50 -11.28
CA GLY A 127 10.39 2.86 -11.85
C GLY A 127 10.70 3.35 -13.26
N THR A 128 10.07 4.46 -13.69
CA THR A 128 10.32 5.12 -14.98
C THR A 128 11.39 6.21 -14.87
N GLY A 129 11.71 6.64 -13.64
CA GLY A 129 12.84 7.53 -13.35
C GLY A 129 14.16 6.86 -13.70
N ILE A 130 14.94 7.50 -14.56
CA ILE A 130 16.21 7.04 -15.12
C ILE A 130 17.25 6.90 -14.00
N THR A 131 17.19 5.81 -13.23
CA THR A 131 18.25 5.38 -12.32
C THR A 131 18.76 4.07 -12.86
N GLY A 132 19.85 4.17 -13.63
CA GLY A 132 20.62 3.02 -14.06
C GLY A 132 21.32 2.39 -12.87
N GLU A 133 20.62 1.55 -12.10
CA GLU A 133 21.23 0.56 -11.21
C GLU A 133 20.45 -0.76 -11.28
N GLN A 134 21.19 -1.81 -11.62
CA GLN A 134 20.78 -3.21 -11.66
C GLN A 134 20.21 -3.68 -10.32
N GLY A 135 19.13 -4.48 -10.35
CA GLY A 135 18.66 -5.14 -9.13
C GLY A 135 17.37 -5.97 -9.23
N GLY A 136 17.36 -7.00 -10.09
CA GLY A 136 16.75 -8.31 -9.85
C GLY A 136 15.25 -8.45 -9.50
N GLY A 137 14.52 -9.18 -10.36
CA GLY A 137 13.42 -10.05 -9.89
C GLY A 137 12.20 -10.16 -10.80
N ALA A 138 12.31 -10.90 -11.91
CA ALA A 138 11.19 -11.65 -12.46
C ALA A 138 11.74 -12.86 -13.23
N ALA A 139 12.08 -13.91 -12.47
CA ALA A 139 12.14 -15.25 -13.00
C ALA A 139 10.71 -15.69 -13.34
N ALA A 140 10.47 -16.00 -14.60
CA ALA A 140 9.38 -16.87 -15.01
C ALA A 140 10.03 -17.97 -15.84
N GLU A 141 10.41 -19.02 -15.14
CA GLU A 141 10.68 -20.32 -15.71
C GLU A 141 9.36 -20.82 -16.31
N THR A 142 9.38 -21.24 -17.58
CA THR A 142 8.45 -22.24 -18.07
C THR A 142 9.26 -23.17 -18.94
N GLU A 143 9.44 -24.37 -18.39
CA GLU A 143 9.97 -25.56 -19.01
C GLU A 143 9.28 -25.86 -20.35
N GLY A 144 10.09 -26.23 -21.35
CA GLY A 144 9.67 -26.95 -22.54
C GLY A 144 10.76 -27.95 -22.85
N GLN A 145 10.55 -29.19 -22.40
CA GLN A 145 11.44 -30.34 -22.57
C GLN A 145 11.63 -30.73 -24.05
N GLU A 146 12.75 -31.42 -24.28
CA GLU A 146 13.24 -32.19 -25.44
C GLU A 146 12.12 -32.93 -26.21
N GLU A 147 12.18 -33.24 -27.51
CA GLU A 147 13.15 -33.99 -28.34
C GLU A 147 12.90 -33.58 -29.83
N GLU A 148 13.79 -33.66 -30.82
CA GLU A 148 14.08 -34.89 -31.56
C GLU A 148 15.06 -34.61 -32.74
N GLN A 149 16.24 -35.25 -32.67
CA GLN A 149 17.03 -35.91 -33.74
C GLN A 149 17.99 -35.18 -34.73
N PRO A 150 19.03 -35.93 -35.19
CA PRO A 150 20.32 -35.38 -35.55
C PRO A 150 20.56 -35.24 -37.06
N LYS A 151 21.49 -34.32 -37.33
CA LYS A 151 22.22 -34.06 -38.57
C LYS A 151 22.66 -35.36 -39.29
N THR A 152 22.22 -35.53 -40.54
CA THR A 152 22.84 -36.47 -41.49
C THR A 152 23.43 -35.68 -42.67
N SER A 153 24.68 -36.04 -42.95
CA SER A 153 25.55 -35.78 -44.13
C SER A 153 25.37 -34.52 -44.98
#